data_AF-A0AAE0QVY7-F1
#
_entry.id   AF-A0AAE0QVY7-F1
#
_cell.length_a   1.000
_cell.length_b   1.000
_cell.length_c   1.000
_cell.angle_alpha   90.00
_cell.angle_beta   90.00
_cell.angle_gamma   90.00
#
_symmetry.space_group_name_H-M   'P 1'
#
loop_
_entity.id
_entity.type
_entity.pdbx_description
1 polymer ?
#
loop_
_entity_poly.entity_id
_entity_poly.type
_entity_poly.pdbx_seq_one_letter_code
_entity_poly.pdbx_strand_id
1 'polypeptide(L)'
;MGRHVSASLTLSTGAPQGCVLSPLLYSLYTYDCVATTNSTTVIKFADDTVVVGLISDNNETAYLEEIRNLENWCQNEEYREACYFIILVFNVET
;
A
#
# COMPACT_ATOMS: atom_id res chain seq x y z
N MET A 1 -33.35 23.74 -8.94
CA MET A 1 -31.91 23.49 -8.72
C MET A 1 -31.60 22.11 -9.26
N GLY A 2 -31.02 22.06 -10.47
CA GLY A 2 -30.91 20.85 -11.28
C GLY A 2 -29.68 20.02 -10.93
N ARG A 3 -29.86 18.70 -10.84
CA ARG A 3 -28.78 17.72 -10.67
C ARG A 3 -28.12 17.47 -12.03
N HIS A 4 -27.19 18.31 -12.42
CA HIS A 4 -26.32 18.05 -13.56
C HIS A 4 -25.20 17.11 -13.12
N VAL A 5 -25.09 15.97 -13.79
CA VAL A 5 -23.97 15.03 -13.65
C VAL A 5 -23.32 14.93 -15.02
N SER A 6 -22.00 15.04 -15.10
CA SER A 6 -21.25 14.89 -16.34
C SER A 6 -21.36 13.46 -16.88
N ALA A 7 -21.20 13.31 -18.20
CA ALA A 7 -21.16 12.00 -18.83
C ALA A 7 -19.94 11.18 -18.34
N SER A 8 -20.11 9.87 -18.23
CA SER A 8 -19.00 8.96 -17.90
C SER A 8 -18.05 8.84 -19.10
N LEU A 9 -16.76 8.99 -18.87
CA LEU A 9 -15.69 8.80 -19.87
C LEU A 9 -14.88 7.55 -19.51
N THR A 10 -14.78 6.61 -20.44
CA THR A 10 -13.89 5.45 -20.31
C THR A 10 -12.48 5.87 -20.71
N LEU A 11 -11.55 5.75 -19.77
CA LEU A 11 -10.12 6.00 -19.98
C LEU A 11 -9.37 4.67 -19.88
N SER A 12 -8.38 4.44 -20.76
CA SER A 12 -7.43 3.35 -20.59
C SER A 12 -6.38 3.76 -19.57
N THR A 13 -6.73 3.63 -18.28
CA THR A 13 -5.82 3.90 -17.16
C THR A 13 -4.99 2.66 -16.84
N GLY A 14 -3.73 2.87 -16.43
CA GLY A 14 -2.77 1.80 -16.13
C GLY A 14 -1.76 1.55 -17.25
N ALA A 15 -0.74 0.75 -16.94
CA ALA A 15 0.29 0.39 -17.90
C ALA A 15 -0.11 -0.88 -18.68
N PRO A 16 0.22 -0.98 -19.98
CA PRO A 16 -0.09 -2.18 -20.78
C PRO A 16 0.50 -3.46 -20.17
N GLN A 17 -0.22 -4.58 -20.29
CA GLN A 17 0.30 -5.87 -19.84
C GLN A 17 1.58 -6.22 -20.63
N GLY A 18 2.63 -6.62 -19.92
CA GLY A 18 3.95 -6.90 -20.51
C GLY A 18 4.81 -5.66 -20.77
N CYS A 19 4.39 -4.47 -20.35
CA CYS A 19 5.24 -3.30 -20.38
C CYS A 19 6.36 -3.41 -19.33
N VAL A 20 7.61 -3.32 -19.78
CA VAL A 20 8.82 -3.37 -18.93
C VAL A 20 8.82 -2.25 -17.86
N LEU A 21 8.12 -1.15 -18.15
CA LEU A 21 8.06 0.02 -17.26
C LEU A 21 6.97 -0.08 -16.18
N SER A 22 6.03 -1.03 -16.29
CA SER A 22 4.92 -1.15 -15.34
C SER A 22 5.40 -1.27 -13.88
N PRO A 23 6.40 -2.11 -13.54
CA PRO A 23 6.88 -2.22 -12.17
C PRO A 23 7.48 -0.90 -11.65
N LEU A 24 8.23 -0.17 -12.48
CA LEU A 24 8.83 1.11 -12.08
C LEU A 24 7.77 2.18 -11.85
N LEU A 25 6.80 2.29 -12.76
CA LEU A 25 5.68 3.25 -12.61
C LEU A 25 4.86 2.94 -11.37
N TYR A 26 4.64 1.65 -11.08
CA TYR A 26 3.96 1.22 -9.86
C TYR A 26 4.75 1.60 -8.59
N SER A 27 6.08 1.43 -8.58
CA SER A 27 6.92 1.85 -7.45
C SER A 27 6.87 3.37 -7.21
N LEU A 28 6.82 4.18 -8.28
CA LEU A 28 6.67 5.63 -8.16
C LEU A 28 5.26 6.01 -7.68
N TYR A 29 4.24 5.33 -8.20
CA TYR A 29 2.85 5.58 -7.86
C TYR A 29 2.56 5.37 -6.37
N THR A 30 3.15 4.32 -5.80
CA THR A 30 2.96 3.93 -4.40
C THR A 30 4.08 4.46 -3.51
N TYR A 31 4.93 5.37 -3.98
CA TYR A 31 6.17 5.75 -3.30
C TYR A 31 5.95 6.29 -1.88
N ASP A 32 4.86 7.03 -1.67
CA ASP A 32 4.43 7.63 -0.42
C ASP A 32 3.99 6.62 0.65
N CYS A 33 3.67 5.38 0.27
CA CYS A 33 3.41 4.28 1.20
C CYS A 33 4.71 3.85 1.89
N VAL A 34 5.06 4.50 3.00
CA VAL A 34 6.27 4.25 3.79
C VAL A 34 5.91 3.96 5.25
N ALA A 35 6.81 3.27 5.95
CA ALA A 35 6.62 2.98 7.36
C ALA A 35 6.50 4.26 8.19
N THR A 36 5.57 4.27 9.13
CA THR A 36 5.31 5.40 10.02
C THR A 36 6.16 5.38 11.30
N THR A 37 6.69 4.21 11.68
CA THR A 37 7.50 4.04 12.89
C THR A 37 8.89 3.51 12.56
N ASN A 38 9.88 3.81 13.41
CA ASN A 38 11.24 3.28 13.26
C ASN A 38 11.34 1.77 13.56
N SER A 39 10.33 1.21 14.22
CA SER A 39 10.21 -0.22 14.52
C SER A 39 9.56 -1.02 13.39
N THR A 40 9.06 -0.34 12.35
CA THR A 40 8.38 -0.97 11.21
C THR A 40 9.09 -0.63 9.90
N THR A 41 8.94 -1.48 8.90
CA THR A 41 9.47 -1.28 7.55
C THR A 41 8.45 -1.81 6.56
N VAL A 42 8.12 -0.99 5.56
CA VAL A 42 7.23 -1.37 4.47
C VAL A 42 8.09 -1.67 3.24
N ILE A 43 7.98 -2.88 2.72
CA ILE A 43 8.69 -3.35 1.53
C ILE A 43 7.65 -3.59 0.43
N LYS A 44 7.89 -3.03 -0.76
CA LYS A 44 6.96 -3.07 -1.90
C LYS A 44 7.65 -3.69 -3.11
N PHE A 45 6.96 -4.60 -3.81
CA PHE A 45 7.43 -5.15 -5.07
C PHE A 45 6.24 -5.42 -5.99
N ALA A 46 6.08 -4.60 -7.04
CA ALA A 46 4.84 -4.58 -7.82
C ALA A 46 3.63 -4.53 -6.87
N ASP A 47 2.57 -5.28 -7.12
CA ASP A 47 1.36 -5.34 -6.30
C ASP A 47 1.55 -5.93 -4.90
N ASP A 48 2.66 -6.63 -4.62
CA ASP A 48 2.95 -7.19 -3.31
C ASP A 48 3.50 -6.14 -2.34
N THR A 49 2.87 -6.03 -1.17
CA THR A 49 3.34 -5.20 -0.05
C THR A 49 3.50 -6.04 1.21
N VAL A 50 4.67 -5.92 1.85
CA VAL A 50 5.03 -6.60 3.10
C VAL A 50 5.34 -5.56 4.17
N VAL A 51 4.76 -5.75 5.37
CA VAL A 51 5.09 -4.98 6.57
C VAL A 51 5.94 -5.84 7.49
N VAL A 52 7.16 -5.39 7.78
CA VAL A 52 8.05 -5.99 8.78
C VAL A 52 7.99 -5.14 10.04
N GLY A 53 7.65 -5.72 11.19
CA GLY A 53 7.64 -5.04 12.47
C GLY A 53 8.53 -5.74 13.48
N LEU A 54 9.35 -4.98 14.20
CA LEU A 54 10.09 -5.48 15.35
C LEU A 54 9.17 -5.52 16.56
N ILE A 55 8.95 -6.73 17.11
CA ILE A 55 8.22 -6.94 18.36
C ILE A 55 9.26 -7.04 19.49
N SER A 56 9.16 -6.16 20.48
CA SER A 56 10.02 -6.17 21.67
C SER A 56 9.16 -6.15 22.93
N ASP A 57 9.57 -6.85 23.99
CA ASP A 57 8.82 -6.92 25.27
C ASP A 57 7.36 -7.35 25.10
N ASN A 58 7.07 -8.20 24.12
CA ASN A 58 5.70 -8.62 23.76
C ASN A 58 4.77 -7.43 23.41
N ASN A 59 5.35 -6.33 22.93
CA ASN A 59 4.62 -5.15 22.50
C ASN A 59 4.52 -5.10 20.96
N GLU A 60 3.33 -5.39 20.45
CA GLU A 60 3.02 -5.38 19.02
C GLU A 60 2.39 -4.05 18.56
N THR A 61 2.30 -3.05 19.44
CA THR A 61 1.51 -1.83 19.18
C THR A 61 1.93 -1.11 17.91
N ALA A 62 3.24 -0.93 17.69
CA ALA A 62 3.75 -0.25 16.51
C ALA A 62 3.44 -1.03 15.21
N TYR A 63 3.50 -2.35 15.25
CA TYR A 63 3.14 -3.21 14.13
C TYR A 63 1.64 -3.12 13.80
N LEU A 64 0.78 -3.18 14.81
CA LEU A 64 -0.67 -3.05 14.65
C LEU A 64 -1.08 -1.66 14.16
N GLU A 65 -0.42 -0.61 14.62
CA GLU A 65 -0.63 0.75 14.14
C GLU A 65 -0.22 0.90 12.68
N GLU A 66 0.90 0.29 12.27
CA GLU A 66 1.34 0.28 10.88
C GLU A 66 0.34 -0.44 9.95
N ILE A 67 -0.22 -1.57 10.39
CA ILE A 67 -1.28 -2.25 9.63
C ILE A 67 -2.47 -1.30 9.41
N ARG A 68 -2.92 -0.60 10.45
CA ARG A 68 -4.05 0.35 10.34
C ARG A 68 -3.73 1.52 9.42
N ASN A 69 -2.50 2.04 9.49
CA ASN A 69 -2.06 3.12 8.60
C ASN A 69 -2.05 2.66 7.14
N LEU A 70 -1.61 1.43 6.89
CA LEU A 70 -1.61 0.82 5.57
C LEU A 70 -3.03 0.55 5.05
N GLU A 71 -3.94 0.05 5.91
CA GLU A 71 -5.36 -0.09 5.60
C GLU A 71 -6.00 1.25 5.22
N ASN A 72 -5.73 2.31 5.99
CA ASN A 72 -6.24 3.65 5.73
C ASN A 72 -5.69 4.22 4.41
N TRP A 73 -4.41 4.01 4.11
CA TRP A 73 -3.81 4.43 2.85
C TRP A 73 -4.51 3.78 1.65
N CYS A 74 -4.86 2.50 1.74
CA CYS A 74 -5.59 1.77 0.70
C CYS A 74 -7.06 2.14 0.54
N GLN A 75 -7.68 2.74 1.56
CA GLN A 75 -9.03 3.27 1.46
C GLN A 75 -9.09 4.58 0.67
N ASN A 76 -7.95 5.22 0.40
CA ASN A 76 -7.90 6.40 -0.44
C ASN A 76 -8.27 6.02 -1.89
N GLU A 77 -9.18 6.78 -2.50
CA GLU A 77 -9.72 6.50 -3.84
C GLU A 77 -8.64 6.44 -4.92
N GLU A 78 -7.51 7.11 -4.70
CA GLU A 78 -6.33 7.06 -5.55
C GLU A 78 -5.66 5.67 -5.52
N TYR A 79 -5.55 5.01 -4.36
CA TYR A 79 -4.72 3.81 -4.20
C TYR A 79 -5.49 2.48 -4.20
N ARG A 80 -6.79 2.51 -4.51
CA ARG A 80 -7.69 1.36 -4.36
C ARG A 80 -7.30 0.11 -5.16
N GLU A 81 -6.60 0.28 -6.28
CA GLU A 81 -6.15 -0.81 -7.15
C GLU A 81 -4.68 -1.22 -6.88
N ALA A 82 -4.02 -0.59 -5.90
CA ALA A 82 -2.61 -0.83 -5.54
C ALA A 82 -2.46 -1.70 -4.26
N CYS A 83 -3.54 -2.36 -3.83
CA CYS A 83 -3.59 -3.01 -2.53
C CYS A 83 -3.96 -4.48 -2.65
N TYR A 84 -2.99 -5.32 -2.99
CA TYR A 84 -3.02 -6.76 -2.73
C TYR A 84 -2.00 -7.08 -1.64
N PHE A 85 -2.47 -7.44 -0.45
CA PHE A 85 -1.61 -7.53 0.73
C PHE A 85 -1.16 -8.96 1.04
N ILE A 86 0.15 -9.14 1.22
CA ILE A 86 0.74 -10.30 1.88
C ILE A 86 1.39 -9.81 3.18
N ILE A 87 0.67 -9.97 4.30
CA ILE A 87 1.15 -9.57 5.63
C ILE A 87 2.10 -10.66 6.16
N LEU A 88 3.41 -10.38 6.24
CA LEU A 88 4.40 -11.28 6.85
C LEU A 88 4.87 -10.73 8.20
N VAL A 89 4.46 -11.36 9.29
CA VAL A 89 4.95 -11.06 10.64
C VAL A 89 6.31 -11.74 10.84
N PHE A 90 7.35 -10.98 11.16
CA PHE A 90 8.61 -11.53 11.69
C PHE A 90 8.65 -11.30 13.20
N ASN A 91 8.47 -12.36 13.99
CA ASN A 91 8.74 -12.32 15.42
C ASN A 91 10.24 -12.57 15.62
N VAL A 92 10.98 -11.57 16.07
CA VAL A 92 12.35 -11.75 16.56
C VAL A 92 12.23 -12.12 18.03
N GLU A 93 11.95 -13.40 18.32
CA GLU A 93 12.16 -13.94 19.66
C GLU A 93 13.68 -13.94 19.92
N THR A 94 14.16 -13.03 20.76
CA THR A 94 15.47 -13.14 21.42
C THR A 94 15.29 -13.63 22.85
#